data_AF-A0A392PBM2-F1
#
_entry.id   AF-A0A392PBM2-F1
#
_cell.length_a   1.000
_cell.length_b   1.000
_cell.length_c   1.000
_cell.angle_alpha   90.00
_cell.angle_beta   90.00
_cell.angle_gamma   90.00
#
_symmetry.space_group_name_H-M   'P 1'
#
loop_
_entity.id
_entity.type
_entity.pdbx_description
1 polymer ?
#
loop_
_entity_poly.entity_id
_entity_poly.type
_entity_poly.pdbx_seq_one_letter_code
_entity_poly.pdbx_strand_id
1 'polypeptide(L)'
;IGATTLEEYRKYVEKDAAFERRFQQVYVAEPSVPDTISILRGLKERYEGHHGVRIQDRAIVVAAQLSSRYITGRHLPDKAIDLVDEACANVRVQLDSQPEEIDNLERKRMQLEVELHALEKEKDKASKARLVDVRKELDDLRDKLQPLKMKYSKEKER
;
A
#
# COMPACT_ATOMS: atom_id res chain seq x y z
N ILE A 1 31.08 17.48 -9.09
CA ILE A 1 30.83 16.04 -9.34
C ILE A 1 29.69 15.96 -10.34
N GLY A 2 29.90 15.37 -11.51
CA GLY A 2 28.84 15.13 -12.50
C GLY A 2 28.34 13.70 -12.43
N ALA A 3 27.11 13.45 -12.90
CA ALA A 3 26.52 12.12 -13.02
C ALA A 3 25.85 12.00 -14.39
N THR A 4 26.12 10.92 -15.11
CA THR A 4 25.59 10.65 -16.46
C THR A 4 25.72 9.16 -16.76
N THR A 5 25.04 8.69 -17.80
CA THR A 5 25.17 7.30 -18.25
C THR A 5 26.50 7.08 -18.99
N LEU A 6 26.94 5.82 -19.08
CA LEU A 6 28.16 5.47 -19.82
C LEU A 6 28.05 5.85 -21.31
N GLU A 7 26.86 5.71 -21.89
CA GLU A 7 26.61 6.05 -23.29
C GLU A 7 26.75 7.56 -23.56
N GLU A 8 26.17 8.38 -22.69
CA GLU A 8 26.30 9.84 -22.77
C GLU A 8 27.74 10.29 -22.53
N TYR A 9 28.44 9.68 -21.56
CA TYR A 9 29.85 9.96 -21.31
C TYR A 9 30.71 9.70 -22.56
N ARG A 10 30.54 8.53 -23.20
CA ARG A 10 31.23 8.17 -24.46
C ARG A 10 30.90 9.12 -25.60
N LYS A 11 29.64 9.57 -25.67
CA LYS A 11 29.17 10.40 -26.78
C LYS A 11 29.65 11.84 -26.68
N TYR A 12 29.67 12.42 -25.48
CA TYR A 12 29.83 13.87 -25.29
C TYR A 12 31.10 14.27 -24.51
N VAL A 13 31.64 13.41 -23.65
CA VAL A 13 32.75 13.76 -22.75
C VAL A 13 34.06 13.17 -23.24
N GLU A 14 34.07 11.89 -23.59
CA GLU A 14 35.28 11.16 -24.03
C GLU A 14 35.84 11.68 -25.36
N LYS A 15 35.00 12.23 -26.23
CA LYS A 15 35.43 12.79 -27.52
C LYS A 15 36.11 14.16 -27.39
N ASP A 16 36.00 14.82 -26.23
CA ASP A 16 36.59 16.13 -25.99
C ASP A 16 37.82 16.02 -25.08
N ALA A 17 39.00 16.19 -25.68
CA ALA A 17 40.29 16.10 -25.00
C ALA A 17 40.44 17.09 -23.82
N ALA A 18 39.69 18.20 -23.79
CA ALA A 18 39.70 19.11 -22.67
C ALA A 18 38.92 18.57 -21.46
N PHE A 19 37.85 17.82 -21.69
CA PHE A 19 37.06 17.18 -20.65
C PHE A 19 37.73 15.91 -20.13
N GLU A 20 38.24 15.05 -21.01
CA GLU A 20 38.86 13.77 -20.62
C GLU A 20 39.99 13.95 -19.60
N ARG A 21 40.83 14.99 -19.76
CA ARG A 21 41.92 15.30 -18.83
C ARG A 21 41.49 15.97 -17.52
N ARG A 22 40.25 16.43 -17.42
CA ARG A 22 39.71 17.16 -16.24
C ARG A 22 38.77 16.31 -15.39
N PHE A 23 38.20 15.27 -15.99
CA PHE A 23 37.23 14.40 -15.32
C PHE A 23 37.80 12.99 -15.16
N GLN A 24 37.95 12.55 -13.92
CA GLN A 24 38.20 11.15 -13.61
C GLN A 24 36.89 10.38 -13.65
N GLN A 25 36.83 9.32 -14.46
CA GLN A 25 35.68 8.42 -14.46
C GLN A 25 35.66 7.59 -13.17
N VAL A 26 34.51 7.60 -12.49
CA VAL A 26 34.18 6.70 -11.38
C VAL A 26 32.95 5.91 -11.80
N TYR A 27 33.13 4.61 -12.06
CA TYR A 27 32.03 3.75 -12.48
C TYR A 27 31.24 3.27 -11.26
N VAL A 28 29.94 3.51 -11.27
CA VAL A 28 29.01 3.03 -10.25
C VAL A 28 28.09 2.01 -10.91
N ALA A 29 28.28 0.74 -10.54
CA ALA A 29 27.49 -0.36 -11.07
C ALA A 29 26.15 -0.52 -10.33
N GLU A 30 25.21 -1.23 -10.95
CA GLU A 30 24.02 -1.74 -10.27
C GLU A 30 24.44 -2.66 -9.10
N PRO A 31 23.92 -2.46 -7.87
CA PRO A 31 24.23 -3.32 -6.74
C PRO A 31 23.67 -4.73 -6.93
N SER A 32 24.30 -5.70 -6.27
CA SER A 32 23.76 -7.06 -6.20
C SER A 32 22.47 -7.10 -5.38
N VAL A 33 21.73 -8.23 -5.46
CA VAL A 33 20.55 -8.44 -4.59
C VAL A 33 20.91 -8.37 -3.11
N PRO A 34 21.98 -9.04 -2.60
CA PRO A 34 22.44 -8.88 -1.22
C PRO A 34 22.80 -7.44 -0.83
N ASP A 35 23.47 -6.69 -1.72
CA ASP A 35 23.82 -5.30 -1.46
C ASP A 35 22.56 -4.43 -1.37
N THR A 36 21.59 -4.66 -2.25
CA THR A 36 20.30 -3.98 -2.23
C THR A 36 19.53 -4.25 -0.94
N ILE A 37 19.55 -5.50 -0.44
CA ILE A 37 18.96 -5.84 0.86
C ILE A 37 19.62 -5.02 1.98
N SER A 38 20.95 -4.89 1.96
CA SER A 38 21.69 -4.09 2.95
C SER A 38 21.34 -2.60 2.87
N ILE A 39 21.23 -2.05 1.65
CA ILE A 39 20.78 -0.67 1.42
C ILE A 39 19.37 -0.45 1.97
N LEU A 40 18.42 -1.33 1.63
CA LEU A 40 17.03 -1.24 2.10
C LEU A 40 16.92 -1.35 3.62
N ARG A 41 17.74 -2.21 4.26
CA ARG A 41 17.82 -2.29 5.73
C ARG A 41 18.31 -0.98 6.34
N GLY A 42 19.28 -0.30 5.72
CA GLY A 42 19.74 1.02 6.15
C GLY A 42 18.69 2.13 5.96
N LEU A 43 17.80 1.98 4.98
CA LEU A 43 16.70 2.92 4.74
C LEU A 43 15.43 2.62 5.56
N LYS A 44 15.34 1.42 6.14
CA LYS A 44 14.15 0.90 6.81
C LYS A 44 13.52 1.89 7.79
N GLU A 45 14.28 2.37 8.78
CA GLU A 45 13.76 3.24 9.84
C GLU A 45 13.18 4.54 9.28
N ARG A 46 13.79 5.06 8.21
CA ARG A 46 13.32 6.28 7.54
C ARG A 46 11.97 6.07 6.86
N TYR A 47 11.79 4.94 6.16
CA TYR A 47 10.52 4.62 5.50
C TYR A 47 9.43 4.25 6.50
N GLU A 48 9.77 3.51 7.56
CA GLU A 48 8.85 3.22 8.67
C GLU A 48 8.33 4.52 9.31
N GLY A 49 9.24 5.46 9.59
CA GLY A 49 8.88 6.77 10.13
C GLY A 49 8.05 7.63 9.16
N HIS A 50 8.37 7.62 7.86
CA HIS A 50 7.66 8.40 6.85
C HIS A 50 6.21 7.92 6.65
N HIS A 51 6.01 6.61 6.53
CA HIS A 51 4.69 6.01 6.30
C HIS A 51 3.91 5.71 7.59
N GLY A 52 4.58 5.70 8.74
CA GLY A 52 3.98 5.29 10.01
C GLY A 52 3.58 3.81 10.02
N VAL A 53 4.38 2.95 9.37
CA VAL A 53 4.16 1.49 9.31
C VAL A 53 5.41 0.76 9.79
N ARG A 54 5.30 -0.54 10.05
CA ARG A 54 6.46 -1.40 10.34
C ARG A 54 6.77 -2.33 9.17
N ILE A 55 8.02 -2.34 8.74
CA ILE A 55 8.55 -3.13 7.64
C ILE A 55 9.23 -4.38 8.22
N GLN A 56 8.72 -5.55 7.84
CA GLN A 56 9.35 -6.82 8.19
C GLN A 56 10.63 -7.03 7.36
N ASP A 57 11.68 -7.60 7.97
CA ASP A 57 12.93 -7.89 7.25
C ASP A 57 12.70 -8.84 6.06
N ARG A 58 11.78 -9.80 6.21
CA ARG A 58 11.36 -10.68 5.12
C ARG A 58 10.80 -9.91 3.93
N ALA A 59 10.05 -8.83 4.17
CA ALA A 59 9.49 -8.02 3.09
C ALA A 59 10.60 -7.31 2.29
N ILE A 60 11.65 -6.84 2.95
CA ILE A 60 12.85 -6.26 2.31
C ILE A 60 13.53 -7.28 1.40
N VAL A 61 13.76 -8.49 1.90
CA VAL A 61 14.40 -9.57 1.14
C VAL A 61 13.58 -9.91 -0.10
N VAL A 62 12.26 -10.07 0.06
CA VAL A 62 11.35 -10.40 -1.03
C VAL A 62 11.28 -9.27 -2.06
N ALA A 63 11.22 -8.02 -1.63
CA ALA A 63 11.20 -6.86 -2.53
C ALA A 63 12.45 -6.80 -3.43
N ALA A 64 13.63 -7.02 -2.85
CA ALA A 64 14.88 -7.06 -3.61
C ALA A 64 14.94 -8.24 -4.61
N GLN A 65 14.51 -9.43 -4.18
CA GLN A 65 14.51 -10.63 -5.04
C GLN A 65 13.51 -10.53 -6.19
N LEU A 66 12.27 -10.13 -5.91
CA LEU A 66 11.20 -10.07 -6.91
C LEU A 66 11.41 -8.91 -7.89
N SER A 67 11.84 -7.72 -7.42
CA SER A 67 12.17 -6.62 -8.33
C SER A 67 13.33 -6.96 -9.24
N SER A 68 14.37 -7.63 -8.73
CA SER A 68 15.50 -8.11 -9.55
C SER A 68 15.04 -9.08 -10.64
N ARG A 69 14.16 -10.02 -10.29
CA ARG A 69 13.72 -11.09 -11.20
C ARG A 69 12.69 -10.64 -12.25
N TYR A 70 11.73 -9.80 -11.87
CA TYR A 70 10.53 -9.55 -12.68
C TYR A 70 10.46 -8.13 -13.26
N ILE A 71 11.21 -7.17 -12.72
CA ILE A 71 11.27 -5.80 -13.24
C ILE A 71 12.58 -5.62 -14.01
N THR A 72 12.54 -5.91 -15.31
CA THR A 72 13.73 -5.94 -16.18
C THR A 72 14.09 -4.58 -16.80
N GLY A 73 13.14 -3.65 -16.90
CA GLY A 73 13.34 -2.31 -17.48
C GLY A 73 13.92 -1.26 -16.52
N ARG A 74 14.31 -1.66 -15.30
CA ARG A 74 14.83 -0.78 -14.24
C ARG A 74 15.95 -1.48 -13.48
N HIS A 75 16.80 -0.69 -12.84
CA HIS A 75 17.97 -1.16 -12.11
C HIS A 75 17.75 -1.11 -10.59
N LEU A 76 18.37 -2.03 -9.86
CA LEU A 76 18.56 -1.93 -8.43
C LEU A 76 19.46 -0.71 -8.11
N PRO A 77 19.37 -0.14 -6.89
CA PRO A 77 18.43 -0.48 -5.83
C PRO A 77 17.06 0.20 -6.01
N ASP A 78 16.95 1.15 -6.93
CA ASP A 78 15.81 2.05 -7.16
C ASP A 78 14.48 1.31 -7.29
N LYS A 79 14.38 0.31 -8.18
CA LYS A 79 13.15 -0.48 -8.34
C LYS A 79 12.71 -1.25 -7.09
N ALA A 80 13.65 -1.61 -6.21
CA ALA A 80 13.34 -2.31 -4.96
C ALA A 80 12.89 -1.34 -3.88
N ILE A 81 13.47 -0.13 -3.85
CA ILE A 81 13.05 0.97 -2.99
C ILE A 81 11.61 1.34 -3.30
N ASP A 82 11.28 1.52 -4.58
CA ASP A 82 9.92 1.84 -5.02
C ASP A 82 8.90 0.79 -4.59
N LEU A 83 9.20 -0.50 -4.75
CA LEU A 83 8.30 -1.57 -4.30
C LEU A 83 8.04 -1.52 -2.78
N VAL A 84 9.08 -1.22 -1.99
CA VAL A 84 8.92 -1.08 -0.53
C VAL A 84 8.09 0.16 -0.21
N ASP A 85 8.33 1.28 -0.90
CA ASP A 85 7.61 2.54 -0.71
C ASP A 85 6.11 2.39 -1.04
N GLU A 86 5.79 1.83 -2.21
CA GLU A 86 4.42 1.56 -2.63
C GLU A 86 3.71 0.59 -1.66
N ALA A 87 4.39 -0.45 -1.19
CA ALA A 87 3.84 -1.37 -0.21
C ALA A 87 3.55 -0.67 1.12
N CYS A 88 4.44 0.22 1.57
CA CYS A 88 4.22 1.01 2.79
C CYS A 88 3.04 1.97 2.64
N ALA A 89 2.95 2.67 1.51
CA ALA A 89 1.85 3.57 1.21
C ALA A 89 0.50 2.83 1.18
N ASN A 90 0.45 1.65 0.56
CA ASN A 90 -0.75 0.82 0.52
C ASN A 90 -1.18 0.37 1.93
N VAL A 91 -0.26 -0.13 2.74
CA VAL A 91 -0.55 -0.51 4.13
C VAL A 91 -1.04 0.70 4.93
N ARG A 92 -0.46 1.88 4.73
CA ARG A 92 -0.90 3.10 5.41
C ARG A 92 -2.35 3.45 5.06
N VAL A 93 -2.71 3.40 3.77
CA VAL A 93 -4.09 3.61 3.32
C VAL A 93 -5.04 2.58 3.95
N GLN A 94 -4.63 1.31 4.05
CA GLN A 94 -5.44 0.28 4.71
C GLN A 94 -5.65 0.53 6.20
N LEU A 95 -4.64 1.04 6.91
CA LEU A 95 -4.75 1.38 8.34
C LEU A 95 -5.68 2.58 8.59
N ASP A 96 -5.65 3.58 7.71
CA ASP A 96 -6.53 4.75 7.81
C ASP A 96 -7.98 4.43 7.41
N SER A 97 -8.17 3.40 6.58
CA SER A 97 -9.46 2.93 6.08
C SER A 97 -10.21 2.05 7.07
N GLN A 98 -11.54 2.12 7.03
CA GLN A 98 -12.39 1.19 7.77
C GLN A 98 -12.20 -0.24 7.24
N PRO A 99 -12.07 -1.26 8.11
CA PRO A 99 -11.94 -2.64 7.67
C PRO A 99 -13.07 -3.03 6.71
N GLU A 100 -12.72 -3.74 5.63
CA GLU A 100 -13.64 -4.11 4.55
C GLU A 100 -14.86 -4.88 5.07
N GLU A 101 -14.69 -5.71 6.11
CA GLU A 101 -15.78 -6.40 6.80
C GLU A 101 -16.80 -5.42 7.39
N ILE A 102 -16.34 -4.34 8.03
CA ILE A 102 -17.23 -3.33 8.62
C ILE A 102 -17.91 -2.54 7.51
N ASP A 103 -17.18 -2.12 6.47
CA ASP A 103 -17.74 -1.40 5.32
C ASP A 103 -18.84 -2.22 4.61
N ASN A 104 -18.58 -3.51 4.33
CA ASN A 104 -19.57 -4.40 3.72
C ASN A 104 -20.85 -4.56 4.56
N LEU A 105 -20.69 -4.73 5.88
CA LEU A 105 -21.83 -4.83 6.80
C LEU A 105 -22.60 -3.50 6.90
N GLU A 106 -21.91 -2.35 6.86
CA GLU A 106 -22.56 -1.04 6.86
C GLU A 106 -23.33 -0.76 5.57
N ARG A 107 -22.78 -1.12 4.41
CA ARG A 107 -23.51 -1.02 3.13
C ARG A 107 -24.78 -1.88 3.16
N LYS A 108 -24.71 -3.10 3.68
CA LYS A 108 -25.88 -3.97 3.83
C LYS A 108 -26.90 -3.38 4.80
N ARG A 109 -26.44 -2.83 5.94
CA ARG A 109 -27.31 -2.13 6.90
C ARG A 109 -28.04 -0.96 6.23
N MET A 110 -27.32 -0.13 5.49
CA MET A 110 -27.91 1.03 4.80
C MET A 110 -28.96 0.62 3.76
N GLN A 111 -28.73 -0.46 3.02
CA GLN A 111 -29.73 -1.00 2.08
C GLN A 111 -31.01 -1.44 2.82
N LEU A 112 -30.87 -2.15 3.94
CA LEU A 112 -31.99 -2.60 4.75
C LEU A 112 -32.72 -1.44 5.46
N GLU A 113 -32.02 -0.38 5.86
CA GLU A 113 -32.64 0.84 6.41
C GLU A 113 -33.49 1.57 5.36
N VAL A 114 -33.01 1.63 4.11
CA VAL A 114 -33.80 2.17 2.99
C VAL A 114 -35.01 1.29 2.70
N GLU A 115 -34.84 -0.04 2.67
CA GLU A 115 -35.94 -0.99 2.52
C GLU A 115 -36.97 -0.85 3.66
N LEU A 116 -36.52 -0.72 4.90
CA LEU A 116 -37.37 -0.52 6.08
C LEU A 116 -38.24 0.72 5.93
N HIS A 117 -37.65 1.87 5.58
CA HIS A 117 -38.39 3.12 5.40
C HIS A 117 -39.37 3.10 4.22
N ALA A 118 -39.08 2.30 3.19
CA ALA A 118 -40.03 2.06 2.11
C ALA A 118 -41.22 1.21 2.59
N LEU A 119 -40.94 0.11 3.27
CA LEU A 119 -41.95 -0.83 3.79
C LEU A 119 -42.86 -0.22 4.87
N GLU A 120 -42.36 0.73 5.67
CA GLU A 120 -43.15 1.43 6.69
C GLU A 120 -44.32 2.24 6.13
N LYS A 121 -44.28 2.60 4.83
CA LYS A 121 -45.35 3.32 4.14
C LYS A 121 -46.41 2.39 3.56
N GLU A 122 -46.10 1.11 3.41
CA GLU A 122 -46.96 0.10 2.80
C GLU A 122 -47.91 -0.54 3.82
N LYS A 123 -49.11 -0.94 3.37
CA LYS A 123 -50.17 -1.47 4.25
C LYS A 123 -50.55 -2.92 3.99
N ASP A 124 -50.06 -3.51 2.91
CA ASP A 124 -50.38 -4.89 2.54
C ASP A 124 -49.73 -5.92 3.49
N LYS A 125 -50.28 -7.13 3.50
CA LYS A 125 -49.81 -8.19 4.40
C LYS A 125 -48.39 -8.65 4.11
N ALA A 126 -47.96 -8.65 2.84
CA ALA A 126 -46.63 -9.11 2.47
C ALA A 126 -45.56 -8.11 2.93
N SER A 127 -45.80 -6.80 2.75
CA SER A 127 -44.91 -5.74 3.24
C SER A 127 -44.79 -5.75 4.76
N LYS A 128 -45.88 -6.00 5.50
CA LYS A 128 -45.83 -6.14 6.96
C LYS A 128 -45.02 -7.36 7.41
N ALA A 129 -45.10 -8.47 6.69
CA ALA A 129 -44.28 -9.66 6.98
C ALA A 129 -42.79 -9.37 6.72
N ARG A 130 -42.46 -8.82 5.55
CA ARG A 130 -41.08 -8.44 5.20
C ARG A 130 -40.50 -7.40 6.15
N LEU A 131 -41.31 -6.46 6.64
CA LEU A 131 -40.88 -5.45 7.62
C LEU A 131 -40.39 -6.08 8.93
N VAL A 132 -41.02 -7.18 9.39
CA VAL A 132 -40.56 -7.91 10.58
C VAL A 132 -39.21 -8.58 10.30
N ASP A 133 -39.06 -9.20 9.13
CA ASP A 133 -37.80 -9.85 8.73
C ASP A 133 -36.66 -8.84 8.59
N VAL A 134 -36.90 -7.70 7.93
CA VAL A 134 -35.92 -6.62 7.76
C VAL A 134 -35.47 -6.06 9.11
N ARG A 135 -36.39 -5.87 10.06
CA ARG A 135 -36.02 -5.44 11.43
C ARG A 135 -35.13 -6.46 12.12
N LYS A 136 -35.44 -7.75 11.98
CA LYS A 136 -34.61 -8.82 12.54
C LYS A 136 -33.22 -8.87 11.89
N GLU A 137 -33.15 -8.74 10.57
CA GLU A 137 -31.87 -8.67 9.85
C GLU A 137 -31.03 -7.46 10.26
N LEU A 138 -31.66 -6.31 10.52
CA LEU A 138 -31.01 -5.10 11.03
C LEU A 138 -30.45 -5.31 12.44
N ASP A 139 -31.21 -5.96 13.33
CA ASP A 139 -30.74 -6.29 14.68
C ASP A 139 -29.56 -7.27 14.63
N ASP A 140 -29.66 -8.33 13.81
CA ASP A 140 -28.55 -9.29 13.60
C ASP A 140 -27.29 -8.61 13.04
N LEU A 141 -27.45 -7.63 12.15
CA LEU A 141 -26.34 -6.83 11.62
C LEU A 141 -25.76 -5.90 12.68
N ARG A 142 -26.59 -5.31 13.54
CA ARG A 142 -26.14 -4.46 14.64
C ARG A 142 -25.24 -5.23 15.59
N ASP A 143 -25.66 -6.44 15.96
CA ASP A 143 -24.92 -7.31 16.88
C ASP A 143 -23.58 -7.80 16.29
N LYS A 144 -23.49 -7.92 14.96
CA LYS A 144 -22.23 -8.21 14.25
C LYS A 144 -21.33 -6.98 14.10
N LEU A 145 -21.89 -5.81 13.81
CA LEU A 145 -21.15 -4.57 13.58
C LEU A 145 -20.55 -4.01 14.87
N GLN A 146 -21.28 -4.07 15.98
CA GLN A 146 -20.88 -3.49 17.25
C GLN A 146 -19.50 -3.99 17.76
N PRO A 147 -19.22 -5.30 17.83
CA PRO A 147 -17.91 -5.79 18.29
C PRO A 147 -16.78 -5.40 17.32
N LEU A 148 -17.04 -5.45 16.01
CA LEU A 148 -16.03 -5.10 14.99
C LEU A 148 -15.66 -3.61 15.07
N LYS A 149 -16.65 -2.73 15.18
CA LYS A 149 -16.43 -1.29 15.35
C LYS A 149 -15.69 -0.97 16.64
N MET A 150 -16.04 -1.63 17.74
CA MET A 150 -15.37 -1.43 19.02
C MET A 150 -13.91 -1.92 18.99
N LYS A 151 -13.63 -3.02 18.28
CA LYS A 151 -12.25 -3.48 18.08
C LYS A 151 -11.46 -2.48 17.23
N TYR A 152 -12.03 -2.03 16.11
CA TYR A 152 -11.39 -1.07 15.22
C TYR A 152 -11.12 0.28 15.90
N SER A 153 -12.06 0.80 16.69
CA SER A 153 -11.85 2.06 17.43
C SER A 153 -10.69 1.94 18.43
N LYS A 154 -10.60 0.82 19.14
CA LYS A 154 -9.49 0.52 20.07
C LYS A 154 -8.14 0.39 19.35
N GLU A 155 -8.14 -0.15 18.12
CA GLU A 155 -6.93 -0.25 17.30
C GLU A 155 -6.48 1.11 16.77
N LYS A 156 -7.41 2.03 16.45
CA LYS A 156 -7.10 3.40 16.02
C LYS A 156 -6.61 4.32 17.14
N GLU A 157 -7.02 4.08 18.39
CA GLU A 157 -6.59 4.87 19.55
C GLU A 157 -5.18 4.52 20.06
N ARG A 158 -4.55 3.47 19.52
CA ARG A 158 -3.24 2.97 19.90
C ARG A 158 -2.12 3.49 19.01
#